data_AF-A0A232M3W4-F1
#
_entry.id   AF-A0A232M3W4-F1
#
_cell.length_a   1.000
_cell.length_b   1.000
_cell.length_c   1.000
_cell.angle_alpha   90.00
_cell.angle_beta   90.00
_cell.angle_gamma   90.00
#
_symmetry.space_group_name_H-M   'P 1'
#
loop_
_entity.id
_entity.type
_entity.pdbx_description
1 polymer ?
#
loop_
_entity_poly.entity_id
_entity_poly.type
_entity_poly.pdbx_seq_one_letter_code
_entity_poly.pdbx_strand_id
1 'polypeptide(L)'
;MTSRLVLVIGDLFIPDRAPFKKLLTPGKIGQILCLGNLTDRETFEFLRQIAPDLQLVKGNFDVDSPNLPLSKVVTHGSLRIGFTHGHTIIPPGDADALLIAARQMDVDILLWGGTHRFEAFEMEGRFFVNPGSATGAFSTGYWPEGEEPTPSFCLMDVQGDVLVLYVYQLKTDASGAETQKEHTPSGVSNMATEGNVIRDERLDTHDDGGDDEEEIAAMKKRVAEMESEAAKLREMQASLDQQSESLREDREDIDARSIFVGNVDYGASPEEIQAHFQSCGSINRVTILLDKFTGHPKGYAYVEFAEPSLVAQALVLNESVFRGRNLKARNYHFLSFLLYRESIMFSGTIN
;
A
#
# COMPACT_ATOMS: atom_id res chain seq x y z
N MET A 1 4.16 -26.80 1.31
CA MET A 1 4.17 -26.10 0.02
C MET A 1 4.82 -24.76 0.26
N THR A 2 5.90 -24.42 -0.45
CA THR A 2 6.51 -23.08 -0.36
C THR A 2 5.44 -22.03 -0.62
N SER A 3 5.19 -21.10 0.31
CA SER A 3 4.31 -19.97 0.03
C SER A 3 4.91 -19.21 -1.14
N ARG A 4 4.09 -18.93 -2.16
CA ARG A 4 4.53 -18.23 -3.36
C ARG A 4 3.72 -16.96 -3.48
N LEU A 5 4.40 -15.85 -3.73
CA LEU A 5 3.77 -14.55 -3.86
C LEU A 5 2.90 -14.49 -5.12
N VAL A 6 1.79 -13.76 -5.04
CA VAL A 6 0.92 -13.42 -6.17
C VAL A 6 1.25 -12.00 -6.61
N LEU A 7 1.75 -11.82 -7.83
CA LEU A 7 1.99 -10.51 -8.41
C LEU A 7 0.69 -9.94 -8.97
N VAL A 8 0.35 -8.71 -8.60
CA VAL A 8 -0.75 -7.95 -9.18
C VAL A 8 -0.19 -6.77 -9.95
N ILE A 9 -0.48 -6.73 -11.25
CA ILE A 9 0.14 -5.77 -12.18
C ILE A 9 -0.83 -5.39 -13.31
N GLY A 10 -0.74 -4.17 -13.83
CA GLY A 10 -1.62 -3.71 -14.90
C GLY A 10 -1.13 -2.40 -15.53
N ASP A 11 -1.81 -2.00 -16.60
CA ASP A 11 -1.59 -0.71 -17.27
C ASP A 11 -0.12 -0.51 -17.66
N LEU A 12 0.46 -1.52 -18.35
CA LEU A 12 1.87 -1.52 -18.72
C LEU A 12 2.13 -0.61 -19.93
N PHE A 13 1.35 -0.70 -21.00
CA PHE A 13 1.45 0.08 -22.26
C PHE A 13 2.80 0.05 -23.01
N ILE A 14 3.96 0.01 -22.33
CA ILE A 14 5.31 0.03 -22.91
C ILE A 14 6.24 -0.85 -22.05
N PRO A 15 6.59 -2.08 -22.47
CA PRO A 15 7.45 -3.00 -21.69
C PRO A 15 8.82 -2.42 -21.35
N ASP A 16 9.38 -1.62 -22.25
CA ASP A 16 10.72 -1.04 -22.09
C ASP A 16 10.80 0.08 -21.05
N ARG A 17 9.65 0.62 -20.65
CA ARG A 17 9.57 1.64 -19.60
C ARG A 17 9.33 1.06 -18.21
N ALA A 18 9.12 -0.26 -18.06
CA ALA A 18 8.87 -0.86 -16.75
C ALA A 18 10.14 -0.78 -15.89
N PRO A 19 10.21 0.11 -14.88
CA PRO A 19 11.42 0.32 -14.10
C PRO A 19 11.71 -0.86 -13.16
N PHE A 20 10.74 -1.78 -13.00
CA PHE A 20 10.78 -2.86 -12.02
C PHE A 20 11.31 -4.20 -12.55
N LYS A 21 11.87 -4.26 -13.77
CA LYS A 21 12.41 -5.51 -14.36
C LYS A 21 13.38 -6.26 -13.43
N LYS A 22 14.14 -5.54 -12.60
CA LYS A 22 15.09 -6.13 -11.63
C LYS A 22 14.43 -6.79 -10.42
N LEU A 23 13.23 -6.37 -10.04
CA LEU A 23 12.50 -6.91 -8.87
C LEU A 23 11.68 -8.14 -9.27
N LEU A 24 11.20 -8.17 -10.51
CA LEU A 24 10.41 -9.27 -11.08
C LEU A 24 11.33 -10.40 -11.56
N THR A 25 11.97 -11.09 -10.61
CA THR A 25 12.85 -12.22 -10.88
C THR A 25 12.07 -13.55 -10.82
N PRO A 26 12.32 -14.49 -11.76
CA PRO A 26 11.71 -15.81 -11.70
C PRO A 26 12.04 -16.55 -10.39
N GLY A 27 11.08 -17.32 -9.88
CA GLY A 27 11.27 -18.22 -8.73
C GLY A 27 10.68 -17.75 -7.40
N LYS A 28 10.43 -16.44 -7.23
CA LYS A 28 9.74 -15.90 -6.02
C LYS A 28 8.22 -15.78 -6.20
N ILE A 29 7.78 -15.50 -7.42
CA ILE A 29 6.37 -15.27 -7.76
C ILE A 29 5.76 -16.58 -8.27
N GLY A 30 4.64 -16.99 -7.67
CA GLY A 30 3.95 -18.23 -8.03
C GLY A 30 2.85 -18.04 -9.06
N GLN A 31 2.17 -16.89 -9.01
CA GLN A 31 1.07 -16.53 -9.90
C GLN A 31 1.12 -15.04 -10.20
N ILE A 32 0.66 -14.66 -11.40
CA ILE A 32 0.49 -13.27 -11.80
C ILE A 32 -0.99 -13.04 -12.14
N LEU A 33 -1.60 -12.04 -11.52
CA LEU A 33 -2.91 -11.52 -11.84
C LEU A 33 -2.72 -10.19 -12.57
N CYS A 34 -2.89 -10.22 -13.88
CA CYS A 34 -2.66 -9.06 -14.73
C CYS A 34 -3.97 -8.42 -15.18
N LEU A 35 -4.13 -7.14 -14.86
CA LEU A 35 -5.37 -6.38 -15.00
C LEU A 35 -5.61 -5.84 -16.41
N GLY A 36 -4.81 -6.24 -17.40
CA GLY A 36 -4.95 -5.83 -18.80
C GLY A 36 -4.11 -4.61 -19.19
N ASN A 37 -4.33 -4.15 -20.41
CA ASN A 37 -3.50 -3.17 -21.12
C ASN A 37 -2.06 -3.67 -21.32
N LEU A 38 -1.96 -4.90 -21.82
CA LEU A 38 -0.75 -5.50 -22.38
C LEU A 38 -0.84 -5.34 -23.90
N THR A 39 -0.26 -4.26 -24.39
CA THR A 39 -0.41 -3.84 -25.78
C THR A 39 0.48 -4.59 -26.77
N ASP A 40 1.33 -5.50 -26.30
CA ASP A 40 2.32 -6.19 -27.13
C ASP A 40 2.64 -7.61 -26.64
N ARG A 41 3.15 -8.45 -27.56
CA ARG A 41 3.48 -9.85 -27.30
C ARG A 41 4.70 -10.02 -26.40
N GLU A 42 5.63 -9.07 -26.42
CA GLU A 42 6.87 -9.15 -25.65
C GLU A 42 6.59 -9.00 -24.15
N THR A 43 5.73 -8.05 -23.78
CA THR A 43 5.23 -7.90 -22.40
C THR A 43 4.58 -9.18 -21.88
N PHE A 44 3.74 -9.82 -22.70
CA PHE A 44 3.09 -11.08 -22.35
C PHE A 44 4.12 -12.20 -22.12
N GLU A 45 5.09 -12.35 -23.03
CA GLU A 45 6.16 -13.35 -22.91
C GLU A 45 7.03 -13.09 -21.67
N PHE A 46 7.34 -11.83 -21.37
CA PHE A 46 8.08 -11.43 -20.17
C PHE A 46 7.36 -11.84 -18.89
N LEU A 47 6.07 -11.53 -18.74
CA LEU A 47 5.29 -11.94 -17.56
C LEU A 47 5.22 -13.46 -17.43
N ARG A 48 5.07 -14.17 -18.55
CA ARG A 48 5.02 -15.64 -18.57
C ARG A 48 6.36 -16.28 -18.16
N GLN A 49 7.48 -15.61 -18.41
CA GLN A 49 8.80 -16.06 -17.93
C GLN A 49 8.96 -15.88 -16.42
N ILE A 50 8.32 -14.86 -15.82
CA ILE A 50 8.37 -14.60 -14.37
C ILE A 50 7.60 -15.68 -13.61
N ALA A 51 6.37 -15.98 -14.01
CA ALA A 51 5.59 -17.07 -13.46
C ALA A 51 4.76 -17.77 -14.54
N PRO A 52 4.73 -19.12 -14.56
CA PRO A 52 3.98 -19.88 -15.56
C PRO A 52 2.45 -19.75 -15.37
N ASP A 53 1.98 -19.48 -14.15
CA ASP A 53 0.57 -19.22 -13.85
C ASP A 53 0.26 -17.73 -14.03
N LEU A 54 0.05 -17.33 -15.28
CA LEU A 54 -0.32 -15.98 -15.67
C LEU A 54 -1.82 -15.92 -16.00
N GLN A 55 -2.57 -15.16 -15.21
CA GLN A 55 -3.99 -14.92 -15.40
C GLN A 55 -4.21 -13.48 -15.86
N LEU A 56 -4.96 -13.30 -16.95
CA LEU A 56 -5.15 -12.00 -17.61
C LEU A 56 -6.64 -11.69 -17.76
N VAL A 57 -6.97 -10.42 -17.62
CA VAL A 57 -8.27 -9.84 -18.02
C VAL A 57 -8.04 -8.80 -19.10
N LYS A 58 -9.10 -8.50 -19.86
CA LYS A 58 -9.06 -7.55 -20.97
C LYS A 58 -9.05 -6.11 -20.45
N GLY A 59 -8.06 -5.34 -20.86
CA GLY A 59 -8.04 -3.88 -20.77
C GLY A 59 -8.74 -3.21 -21.95
N ASN A 60 -9.06 -1.92 -21.82
CA ASN A 60 -9.71 -1.15 -22.87
C ASN A 60 -8.83 -0.93 -24.11
N PHE A 61 -7.50 -1.05 -23.97
CA PHE A 61 -6.55 -0.94 -25.08
C PHE A 61 -6.09 -2.29 -25.65
N ASP A 62 -6.53 -3.42 -25.09
CA ASP A 62 -6.25 -4.76 -25.60
C ASP A 62 -7.17 -5.13 -26.78
N VAL A 63 -7.23 -4.26 -27.79
CA VAL A 63 -8.17 -4.34 -28.93
C VAL A 63 -7.95 -5.60 -29.78
N ASP A 64 -6.70 -6.03 -29.93
CA ASP A 64 -6.32 -7.19 -30.73
C ASP A 64 -6.52 -8.54 -29.99
N SER A 65 -7.02 -8.50 -28.76
CA SER A 65 -7.25 -9.67 -27.92
C SER A 65 -8.73 -9.80 -27.51
N PRO A 66 -9.66 -10.04 -28.46
CA PRO A 66 -11.09 -10.05 -28.19
C PRO A 66 -11.54 -11.20 -27.27
N ASN A 67 -10.76 -12.28 -27.21
CA ASN A 67 -11.08 -13.48 -26.42
C ASN A 67 -10.68 -13.36 -24.94
N LEU A 68 -10.02 -12.28 -24.53
CA LEU A 68 -9.69 -12.08 -23.13
C LEU A 68 -10.96 -11.82 -22.31
N PRO A 69 -11.12 -12.47 -21.15
CA PRO A 69 -12.27 -12.25 -20.29
C PRO A 69 -12.24 -10.84 -19.67
N LEU A 70 -13.40 -10.23 -19.46
CA LEU A 70 -13.51 -8.91 -18.83
C LEU A 70 -13.22 -8.95 -17.32
N SER A 71 -13.47 -10.09 -16.69
CA SER A 71 -13.19 -10.34 -15.29
C SER A 71 -12.89 -11.82 -15.05
N LYS A 72 -12.18 -12.12 -13.97
CA LYS A 72 -11.88 -13.49 -13.53
C LYS A 72 -11.90 -13.55 -12.01
N VAL A 73 -12.08 -14.77 -11.49
CA VAL A 73 -11.97 -15.07 -10.05
C VAL A 73 -10.96 -16.19 -9.87
N VAL A 74 -10.07 -16.03 -8.90
CA VAL A 74 -9.18 -17.08 -8.41
C VAL A 74 -9.41 -17.28 -6.92
N THR A 75 -9.02 -18.44 -6.41
CA THR A 75 -9.16 -18.77 -4.98
C THR A 75 -7.80 -19.11 -4.41
N HIS A 76 -7.44 -18.46 -3.31
CA HIS A 76 -6.24 -18.74 -2.53
C HIS A 76 -6.64 -18.98 -1.08
N GLY A 77 -6.42 -20.20 -0.57
CA GLY A 77 -6.93 -20.58 0.74
C GLY A 77 -8.46 -20.49 0.79
N SER A 78 -8.98 -19.72 1.74
CA SER A 78 -10.42 -19.42 1.87
C SER A 78 -10.84 -18.18 1.09
N LEU A 79 -9.89 -17.37 0.60
CA LEU A 79 -10.17 -16.08 -0.03
C LEU A 79 -10.44 -16.22 -1.53
N ARG A 80 -11.53 -15.61 -1.98
CA ARG A 80 -11.89 -15.44 -3.38
C ARG A 80 -11.46 -14.05 -3.85
N ILE A 81 -10.65 -14.05 -4.90
CA ILE A 81 -10.02 -12.85 -5.45
C ILE A 81 -10.54 -12.65 -6.86
N GLY A 82 -11.40 -11.65 -7.01
CA GLY A 82 -11.91 -11.17 -8.29
C GLY A 82 -10.98 -10.11 -8.85
N PHE A 83 -10.83 -10.08 -10.17
CA PHE A 83 -10.07 -9.02 -10.81
C PHE A 83 -10.65 -8.65 -12.17
N THR A 84 -10.54 -7.37 -12.52
CA THR A 84 -11.03 -6.77 -13.77
C THR A 84 -10.19 -5.54 -14.10
N HIS A 85 -10.14 -5.11 -15.36
CA HIS A 85 -9.45 -3.86 -15.69
C HIS A 85 -10.17 -2.63 -15.10
N GLY A 86 -11.49 -2.69 -14.90
CA GLY A 86 -12.26 -1.59 -14.30
C GLY A 86 -12.88 -0.61 -15.31
N HIS A 87 -12.51 -0.64 -16.60
CA HIS A 87 -13.13 0.22 -17.62
C HIS A 87 -14.63 -0.05 -17.87
N THR A 88 -15.13 -1.20 -17.41
CA THR A 88 -16.56 -1.55 -17.46
C THR A 88 -17.33 -1.10 -16.22
N ILE A 89 -16.64 -0.62 -15.17
CA ILE A 89 -17.24 -0.14 -13.93
C ILE A 89 -17.57 1.34 -14.11
N ILE A 90 -18.85 1.68 -13.94
CA ILE A 90 -19.37 3.03 -14.14
C ILE A 90 -20.11 3.47 -12.87
N PRO A 91 -19.72 4.58 -12.23
CA PRO A 91 -18.60 5.46 -12.60
C PRO A 91 -17.22 4.82 -12.33
N PRO A 92 -16.18 5.15 -13.12
CA PRO A 92 -14.84 4.61 -12.90
C PRO A 92 -14.26 5.01 -11.54
N GLY A 93 -13.76 4.02 -10.77
CA GLY A 93 -13.17 4.24 -9.44
C GLY A 93 -14.17 4.62 -8.33
N ASP A 94 -15.47 4.58 -8.62
CA ASP A 94 -16.50 4.80 -7.60
C ASP A 94 -16.60 3.59 -6.64
N ALA A 95 -16.57 3.86 -5.34
CA ALA A 95 -16.53 2.81 -4.31
C ALA A 95 -17.80 1.93 -4.33
N ASP A 96 -18.98 2.53 -4.49
CA ASP A 96 -20.24 1.79 -4.53
C ASP A 96 -20.32 0.92 -5.78
N ALA A 97 -19.87 1.42 -6.93
CA ALA A 97 -19.79 0.65 -8.17
C ALA A 97 -18.81 -0.54 -8.06
N LEU A 98 -17.66 -0.34 -7.42
CA LEU A 98 -16.70 -1.42 -7.12
C LEU A 98 -17.31 -2.49 -6.21
N LEU A 99 -18.03 -2.07 -5.17
CA LEU A 99 -18.72 -3.00 -4.26
C LEU A 99 -19.80 -3.81 -4.95
N ILE A 100 -20.57 -3.20 -5.85
CA ILE A 100 -21.55 -3.91 -6.67
C ILE A 100 -20.84 -4.97 -7.53
N ALA A 101 -19.72 -4.63 -8.16
CA ALA A 101 -18.93 -5.57 -8.95
C ALA A 101 -18.38 -6.73 -8.09
N ALA A 102 -17.83 -6.43 -6.91
CA ALA A 102 -17.33 -7.45 -5.99
C ALA A 102 -18.44 -8.40 -5.52
N ARG A 103 -19.63 -7.89 -5.22
CA ARG A 103 -20.81 -8.70 -4.87
C ARG A 103 -21.29 -9.56 -6.04
N GLN A 104 -21.30 -9.03 -7.26
CA GLN A 104 -21.68 -9.79 -8.46
C GLN A 104 -20.71 -10.94 -8.75
N MET A 105 -19.42 -10.73 -8.50
CA MET A 105 -18.39 -11.75 -8.65
C MET A 105 -18.32 -12.71 -7.45
N ASP A 106 -18.99 -12.36 -6.35
CA ASP A 106 -19.00 -13.07 -5.07
C ASP A 106 -17.56 -13.27 -4.55
N VAL A 107 -16.85 -12.16 -4.32
CA VAL A 107 -15.44 -12.16 -3.92
C VAL A 107 -15.20 -11.40 -2.63
N ASP A 108 -14.17 -11.83 -1.90
CA ASP A 108 -13.66 -11.19 -0.69
C ASP A 108 -12.71 -10.04 -1.05
N ILE A 109 -11.96 -10.21 -2.15
CA ILE A 109 -10.99 -9.25 -2.65
C ILE A 109 -11.34 -8.89 -4.09
N LEU A 110 -11.45 -7.60 -4.43
CA LEU A 110 -11.58 -7.11 -5.80
C LEU A 110 -10.34 -6.31 -6.22
N LEU A 111 -9.67 -6.76 -7.27
CA LEU A 111 -8.58 -6.05 -7.91
C LEU A 111 -9.09 -5.29 -9.15
N TRP A 112 -8.76 -4.00 -9.28
CA TRP A 112 -9.14 -3.20 -10.45
C TRP A 112 -8.01 -2.30 -10.96
N GLY A 113 -8.08 -1.86 -12.23
CA GLY A 113 -7.07 -0.99 -12.85
C GLY A 113 -7.68 0.24 -13.54
N GLY A 114 -6.97 0.80 -14.51
CA GLY A 114 -7.45 1.86 -15.41
C GLY A 114 -7.33 3.30 -14.86
N THR A 115 -7.25 3.47 -13.54
CA THR A 115 -7.00 4.79 -12.93
C THR A 115 -5.51 5.17 -12.97
N HIS A 116 -4.62 4.19 -13.15
CA HIS A 116 -3.16 4.31 -13.09
C HIS A 116 -2.64 4.87 -11.75
N ARG A 117 -3.47 4.84 -10.70
CA ARG A 117 -3.09 5.19 -9.33
C ARG A 117 -3.22 3.98 -8.44
N PHE A 118 -2.21 3.76 -7.62
CA PHE A 118 -2.32 2.81 -6.53
C PHE A 118 -3.40 3.27 -5.55
N GLU A 119 -4.37 2.40 -5.27
CA GLU A 119 -5.44 2.62 -4.29
C GLU A 119 -5.71 1.29 -3.58
N ALA A 120 -5.85 1.28 -2.25
CA ALA A 120 -6.27 0.10 -1.51
C ALA A 120 -7.14 0.49 -0.33
N PHE A 121 -8.27 -0.17 -0.16
CA PHE A 121 -9.22 0.13 0.91
C PHE A 121 -10.10 -1.07 1.26
N GLU A 122 -10.68 -1.05 2.45
CA GLU A 122 -11.69 -2.02 2.88
C GLU A 122 -13.08 -1.38 2.87
N MET A 123 -14.08 -2.10 2.39
CA MET A 123 -15.47 -1.67 2.44
C MET A 123 -16.41 -2.86 2.57
N GLU A 124 -17.29 -2.82 3.58
CA GLU A 124 -18.24 -3.89 3.90
C GLU A 124 -17.61 -5.30 3.98
N GLY A 125 -16.48 -5.42 4.68
CA GLY A 125 -15.78 -6.70 4.87
C GLY A 125 -15.13 -7.25 3.60
N ARG A 126 -14.92 -6.41 2.59
CA ARG A 126 -14.19 -6.75 1.35
C ARG A 126 -13.01 -5.84 1.16
N PHE A 127 -11.95 -6.37 0.57
CA PHE A 127 -10.73 -5.64 0.30
C PHE A 127 -10.63 -5.28 -1.18
N PHE A 128 -10.34 -4.02 -1.47
CA PHE A 128 -10.25 -3.49 -2.82
C PHE A 128 -8.81 -3.07 -3.05
N VAL A 129 -8.19 -3.52 -4.15
CA VAL A 129 -6.82 -3.11 -4.52
C VAL A 129 -6.72 -2.70 -5.99
N ASN A 130 -6.13 -1.55 -6.23
CA ASN A 130 -5.65 -1.11 -7.53
C ASN A 130 -4.13 -0.98 -7.47
N PRO A 131 -3.37 -1.74 -8.28
CA PRO A 131 -1.91 -1.70 -8.23
C PRO A 131 -1.31 -0.45 -8.89
N GLY A 132 -2.12 0.40 -9.53
CA GLY A 132 -1.66 1.49 -10.37
C GLY A 132 -1.13 1.01 -11.72
N SER A 133 -0.29 1.84 -12.35
CA SER A 133 0.38 1.50 -13.60
C SER A 133 1.82 1.12 -13.35
N ALA A 134 2.24 -0.07 -13.78
CA ALA A 134 3.61 -0.56 -13.57
C ALA A 134 4.70 0.27 -14.27
N THR A 135 4.32 1.07 -15.25
CA THR A 135 5.24 1.89 -16.05
C THR A 135 5.07 3.38 -15.80
N GLY A 136 4.10 3.79 -14.97
CA GLY A 136 3.69 5.19 -14.86
C GLY A 136 3.11 5.71 -16.18
N ALA A 137 2.36 4.88 -16.91
CA ALA A 137 1.70 5.31 -18.13
C ALA A 137 0.72 6.45 -17.82
N PHE A 138 0.61 7.41 -18.73
CA PHE A 138 -0.37 8.49 -18.59
C PHE A 138 -1.80 7.93 -18.74
N SER A 139 -2.68 8.21 -17.79
CA SER A 139 -4.12 7.92 -17.93
C SER A 139 -4.84 9.16 -18.46
N THR A 140 -5.86 8.98 -19.28
CA THR A 140 -6.70 10.05 -19.84
C THR A 140 -7.62 10.73 -18.80
N GLY A 141 -7.56 10.30 -17.53
CA GLY A 141 -8.30 10.91 -16.42
C GLY A 141 -7.79 12.30 -16.01
N TYR A 142 -8.60 13.04 -15.25
CA TYR A 142 -8.22 14.33 -14.68
C TYR A 142 -7.13 14.13 -13.62
N TRP A 143 -5.92 14.58 -13.90
CA TRP A 143 -4.83 14.66 -12.93
C TRP A 143 -4.75 16.08 -12.37
N PRO A 144 -4.52 16.26 -11.06
CA PRO A 144 -4.17 17.56 -10.51
C PRO A 144 -2.96 18.14 -11.25
N GLU A 145 -2.98 19.44 -11.53
CA GLU A 145 -1.90 20.12 -12.24
C GLU A 145 -0.57 19.94 -11.46
N GLY A 146 0.39 19.23 -12.07
CA GLY A 146 1.69 18.94 -11.47
C GLY A 146 1.87 17.53 -10.87
N GLU A 147 0.88 16.64 -10.95
CA GLU A 147 1.03 15.23 -10.56
C GLU A 147 1.30 14.32 -11.76
N GLU A 148 2.39 13.55 -11.70
CA GLU A 148 2.71 12.50 -12.67
C GLU A 148 2.37 11.11 -12.11
N PRO A 149 1.84 10.19 -12.94
CA PRO A 149 1.55 8.82 -12.51
C PRO A 149 2.82 8.12 -12.02
N THR A 150 2.79 7.73 -10.74
CA THR A 150 3.91 7.03 -10.10
C THR A 150 3.89 5.55 -10.50
N PRO A 151 4.95 5.03 -11.16
CA PRO A 151 5.04 3.62 -11.49
C PRO A 151 4.82 2.75 -10.25
N SER A 152 3.92 1.77 -10.32
CA SER A 152 3.56 0.95 -9.17
C SER A 152 3.05 -0.45 -9.52
N PHE A 153 3.28 -1.40 -8.60
CA PHE A 153 2.70 -2.75 -8.64
C PHE A 153 2.55 -3.31 -7.22
N CYS A 154 1.83 -4.41 -7.07
CA CYS A 154 1.66 -5.06 -5.78
C CYS A 154 2.11 -6.53 -5.77
N LEU A 155 2.62 -7.01 -4.64
CA LEU A 155 2.75 -8.43 -4.33
C LEU A 155 1.79 -8.78 -3.21
N MET A 156 1.16 -9.93 -3.31
CA MET A 156 0.26 -10.47 -2.31
C MET A 156 0.83 -11.77 -1.76
N ASP A 157 0.88 -11.91 -0.44
CA ASP A 157 1.11 -13.17 0.24
C ASP A 157 -0.20 -13.61 0.90
N VAL A 158 -0.78 -14.70 0.41
CA VAL A 158 -2.05 -15.22 0.92
C VAL A 158 -1.78 -16.49 1.72
N GLN A 159 -2.11 -16.45 3.01
CA GLN A 159 -1.92 -17.55 3.95
C GLN A 159 -3.24 -17.84 4.67
N GLY A 160 -3.99 -18.82 4.17
CA GLY A 160 -5.30 -19.15 4.71
C GLY A 160 -6.33 -18.06 4.39
N ASP A 161 -6.81 -17.38 5.43
CA ASP A 161 -7.71 -16.23 5.40
C ASP A 161 -6.99 -14.88 5.55
N VAL A 162 -5.66 -14.89 5.69
CA VAL A 162 -4.84 -13.68 5.84
C VAL A 162 -4.21 -13.30 4.50
N LEU A 163 -4.34 -12.03 4.15
CA LEU A 163 -3.66 -11.41 3.00
C LEU A 163 -2.65 -10.35 3.51
N VAL A 164 -1.40 -10.46 3.08
CA VAL A 164 -0.40 -9.39 3.21
C VAL A 164 -0.15 -8.77 1.84
N LEU A 165 -0.43 -7.47 1.70
CA LEU A 165 -0.19 -6.70 0.48
C LEU A 165 1.10 -5.88 0.60
N TYR A 166 2.04 -6.10 -0.32
CA TYR A 166 3.24 -5.29 -0.52
C TYR A 166 3.03 -4.39 -1.73
N VAL A 167 3.38 -3.11 -1.60
CA VAL A 167 3.21 -2.11 -2.66
C VAL A 167 4.58 -1.55 -3.01
N TYR A 168 4.91 -1.60 -4.28
CA TYR A 168 6.16 -1.06 -4.81
C TYR A 168 5.83 0.17 -5.63
N GLN A 169 6.43 1.31 -5.29
CA GLN A 169 6.28 2.57 -6.04
C GLN A 169 7.66 3.14 -6.37
N LEU A 170 7.83 3.67 -7.58
CA LEU A 170 9.03 4.41 -7.96
C LEU A 170 8.80 5.90 -7.78
N LYS A 171 9.44 6.52 -6.79
CA LYS A 171 9.39 7.97 -6.57
C LYS A 171 10.64 8.63 -7.09
N THR A 172 10.47 9.74 -7.80
CA THR A 172 11.55 10.62 -8.24
C THR A 172 11.74 11.71 -7.19
N ASP A 173 12.95 11.78 -6.63
CA ASP A 173 13.29 12.84 -5.68
C ASP A 173 13.49 14.17 -6.44
N ALA A 174 13.41 15.31 -5.74
CA ALA A 174 13.54 16.66 -6.33
C ALA A 174 14.89 16.93 -7.04
N SER A 175 15.86 16.01 -6.94
CA SER A 175 17.16 16.00 -7.64
C SER A 175 17.16 15.18 -8.94
N GLY A 176 16.05 14.53 -9.31
CA GLY A 176 15.97 13.60 -10.43
C GLY A 176 16.57 12.22 -10.14
N ALA A 177 16.89 11.91 -8.89
CA ALA A 177 17.32 10.58 -8.48
C ALA A 177 16.11 9.65 -8.27
N GLU A 178 16.15 8.47 -8.90
CA GLU A 178 15.15 7.41 -8.72
C GLU A 178 15.37 6.71 -7.37
N THR A 179 14.48 6.96 -6.41
CA THR A 179 14.59 6.37 -5.07
C THR A 179 13.50 5.31 -4.90
N GLN A 180 13.92 4.04 -4.86
CA GLN A 180 13.03 2.92 -4.61
C GLN A 180 12.67 2.88 -3.13
N LYS A 181 11.39 3.04 -2.80
CA LYS A 181 10.89 2.85 -1.44
C LYS A 181 10.08 1.57 -1.39
N GLU A 182 10.61 0.58 -0.68
CA GLU A 182 9.85 -0.57 -0.19
C GLU A 182 9.00 -0.11 1.00
N HIS A 183 7.71 -0.46 1.03
CA HIS A 183 6.87 -0.30 2.23
C HIS A 183 6.59 -1.69 2.80
N THR A 184 7.12 -2.01 3.99
CA THR A 184 7.04 -3.31 4.68
C THR A 184 6.30 -3.19 6.02
N PRO A 185 5.67 -4.24 6.58
CA PRO A 185 4.51 -5.04 6.17
C PRO A 185 3.24 -4.65 6.96
N SER A 186 2.07 -4.90 6.40
CA SER A 186 0.75 -4.47 6.88
C SER A 186 -0.01 -5.49 7.75
N GLY A 187 0.52 -5.97 8.88
CA GLY A 187 -0.29 -6.45 10.03
C GLY A 187 -0.32 -7.96 10.27
N VAL A 188 0.34 -8.43 11.34
CA VAL A 188 0.18 -9.79 11.90
C VAL A 188 -0.56 -9.68 13.24
N SER A 189 -1.52 -10.59 13.49
CA SER A 189 -2.02 -10.86 14.84
C SER A 189 -1.39 -12.16 15.37
N ASN A 190 -0.88 -12.14 16.60
CA ASN A 190 -0.19 -13.26 17.24
C ASN A 190 -1.16 -14.18 18.01
N MET A 191 -0.95 -15.49 17.92
CA MET A 191 -0.99 -16.39 19.08
C MET A 191 0.14 -17.43 19.01
N ALA A 192 0.82 -17.56 20.16
CA ALA A 192 1.69 -18.62 20.68
C ALA A 192 1.56 -20.03 20.02
N THR A 193 2.57 -20.90 19.92
CA THR A 193 3.63 -21.26 20.90
C THR A 193 4.63 -22.25 20.25
N GLU A 194 5.85 -22.27 20.80
CA GLU A 194 6.78 -23.42 20.94
C GLU A 194 7.43 -24.07 19.70
N GLY A 195 8.70 -23.72 19.51
CA GLY A 195 9.84 -24.66 19.56
C GLY A 195 9.98 -25.72 18.46
N ASN A 196 11.02 -25.62 17.63
CA ASN A 196 12.14 -26.57 17.72
C ASN A 196 13.37 -26.16 16.89
N VAL A 197 14.54 -26.52 17.42
CA VAL A 197 15.88 -26.38 16.84
C VAL A 197 16.23 -27.67 16.08
N ILE A 198 16.68 -27.57 14.82
CA ILE A 198 17.46 -28.62 14.11
C ILE A 198 18.44 -27.90 13.15
N ARG A 199 19.68 -27.62 13.56
CA ARG A 199 20.96 -28.33 13.24
C ARG A 199 21.10 -28.99 11.86
N ASP A 200 21.98 -28.36 11.07
CA ASP A 200 23.13 -28.90 10.32
C ASP A 200 22.89 -29.94 9.20
N GLU A 201 23.43 -29.68 8.00
CA GLU A 201 24.46 -30.54 7.39
C GLU A 201 25.03 -29.96 6.06
N ARG A 202 26.33 -29.65 6.13
CA ARG A 202 27.43 -29.80 5.15
C ARG A 202 27.11 -29.84 3.64
N LEU A 203 27.87 -29.02 2.89
CA LEU A 203 28.34 -29.36 1.55
C LEU A 203 29.85 -29.13 1.47
N ASP A 204 30.55 -30.25 1.35
CA ASP A 204 31.98 -30.38 1.11
C ASP A 204 32.34 -29.79 -0.26
N THR A 205 33.41 -28.99 -0.30
CA THR A 205 34.11 -28.70 -1.57
C THR A 205 35.57 -29.09 -1.43
N HIS A 206 35.98 -29.91 -2.39
CA HIS A 206 37.25 -30.59 -2.52
C HIS A 206 38.47 -29.66 -2.44
N ASP A 207 39.47 -30.18 -1.74
CA ASP A 207 40.86 -29.75 -1.69
C ASP A 207 41.58 -30.21 -2.97
N ASP A 208 42.23 -29.28 -3.68
CA ASP A 208 43.39 -29.55 -4.52
C ASP A 208 44.42 -28.45 -4.24
N GLY A 209 45.62 -28.89 -3.83
CA GLY A 209 46.61 -28.06 -3.17
C GLY A 209 47.63 -27.41 -4.11
N GLY A 210 48.21 -26.31 -3.61
CA GLY A 210 49.47 -25.75 -4.12
C GLY A 210 49.56 -24.23 -3.97
N ASP A 211 50.09 -23.79 -2.81
CA ASP A 211 50.65 -22.47 -2.47
C ASP A 211 50.03 -21.21 -3.07
N ASP A 212 49.33 -20.45 -2.22
CA ASP A 212 49.47 -18.98 -2.14
C ASP A 212 49.01 -18.52 -0.73
N GLU A 213 49.85 -18.70 0.30
CA GLU A 213 49.57 -18.23 1.68
C GLU A 213 49.20 -16.73 1.73
N GLU A 214 49.70 -15.93 0.78
CA GLU A 214 49.36 -14.52 0.61
C GLU A 214 47.91 -14.31 0.13
N GLU A 215 47.37 -15.16 -0.74
CA GLU A 215 45.99 -15.03 -1.23
C GLU A 215 44.98 -15.42 -0.16
N ILE A 216 45.25 -16.47 0.63
CA ILE A 216 44.41 -16.89 1.76
C ILE A 216 44.42 -15.81 2.86
N ALA A 217 45.58 -15.19 3.14
CA ALA A 217 45.69 -14.10 4.11
C ALA A 217 44.95 -12.83 3.64
N ALA A 218 45.06 -12.48 2.36
CA ALA A 218 44.35 -11.36 1.77
C ALA A 218 42.82 -11.56 1.80
N MET A 219 42.35 -12.78 1.56
CA MET A 219 40.93 -13.11 1.60
C MET A 219 40.37 -13.07 3.03
N LYS A 220 41.11 -13.60 4.02
CA LYS A 220 40.73 -13.50 5.45
C LYS A 220 40.64 -12.07 5.95
N LYS A 221 41.55 -11.18 5.53
CA LYS A 221 41.53 -9.77 5.90
C LYS A 221 40.28 -9.05 5.36
N ARG A 222 39.91 -9.32 4.11
CA ARG A 222 38.70 -8.74 3.49
C ARG A 222 37.41 -9.21 4.16
N VAL A 223 37.33 -10.49 4.54
CA VAL A 223 36.16 -11.02 5.28
C VAL A 223 36.04 -10.34 6.65
N ALA A 224 37.14 -10.18 7.39
CA ALA A 224 37.12 -9.52 8.70
C ALA A 224 36.75 -8.02 8.63
N GLU A 225 37.19 -7.31 7.59
CA GLU A 225 36.79 -5.92 7.33
C GLU A 225 35.29 -5.83 7.02
N MET A 226 34.77 -6.72 6.17
CA MET A 226 33.34 -6.78 5.84
C MET A 226 32.48 -7.15 7.06
N GLU A 227 32.91 -8.07 7.93
CA GLU A 227 32.20 -8.44 9.15
C GLU A 227 32.12 -7.26 10.14
N SER A 228 33.19 -6.48 10.26
CA SER A 228 33.23 -5.28 11.10
C SER A 228 32.32 -4.16 10.57
N GLU A 229 32.28 -3.97 9.25
CA GLU A 229 31.38 -3.02 8.60
C GLU A 229 29.91 -3.44 8.74
N ALA A 230 29.61 -4.74 8.56
CA ALA A 230 28.27 -5.28 8.73
C ALA A 230 27.75 -5.13 10.17
N ALA A 231 28.62 -5.31 11.17
CA ALA A 231 28.26 -5.12 12.58
C ALA A 231 27.88 -3.66 12.89
N LYS A 232 28.66 -2.69 12.39
CA LYS A 232 28.39 -1.25 12.59
C LYS A 232 27.10 -0.80 11.89
N LEU A 233 26.86 -1.29 10.68
CA LEU A 233 25.63 -1.00 9.94
C LEU A 233 24.40 -1.54 10.68
N ARG A 234 24.50 -2.73 11.28
CA ARG A 234 23.41 -3.34 12.05
C ARG A 234 23.07 -2.58 13.33
N GLU A 235 24.08 -2.07 14.03
CA GLU A 235 23.90 -1.27 15.25
C GLU A 235 23.27 0.10 14.95
N MET A 236 23.71 0.75 13.87
CA MET A 236 23.11 2.00 13.41
C MET A 236 21.64 1.81 13.00
N GLN A 237 21.32 0.75 12.28
CA GLN A 237 19.95 0.40 11.90
C GLN A 237 19.05 0.22 13.13
N ALA A 238 19.50 -0.50 14.16
CA ALA A 238 18.73 -0.75 15.37
C ALA A 238 18.36 0.52 16.16
N SER A 239 19.26 1.52 16.20
CA SER A 239 19.00 2.80 16.87
C SER A 239 17.97 3.67 16.14
N LEU A 240 17.97 3.64 14.80
CA LEU A 240 16.97 4.32 13.99
C LEU A 240 15.60 3.66 14.13
N ASP A 241 15.57 2.33 14.24
CA ASP A 241 14.34 1.57 14.44
C ASP A 241 13.67 1.93 15.77
N GLN A 242 14.44 1.97 16.88
CA GLN A 242 13.92 2.37 18.20
C GLN A 242 13.38 3.81 18.23
N GLN A 243 14.07 4.75 17.60
CA GLN A 243 13.61 6.14 17.52
C GLN A 243 12.35 6.27 16.64
N SER A 244 12.21 5.39 15.65
CA SER A 244 11.02 5.33 14.80
C SER A 244 9.82 4.73 15.53
N GLU A 245 10.02 3.77 16.44
CA GLU A 245 8.96 3.15 17.24
C GLU A 245 8.37 4.14 18.25
N SER A 246 9.20 4.87 19.01
CA SER A 246 8.70 5.84 20.00
C SER A 246 7.85 6.95 19.36
N LEU A 247 8.24 7.41 18.16
CA LEU A 247 7.49 8.43 17.42
C LEU A 247 6.19 7.90 16.80
N ARG A 248 6.04 6.58 16.66
CA ARG A 248 4.81 5.93 16.18
C ARG A 248 3.79 5.82 17.31
N GLU A 249 4.21 5.36 18.49
CA GLU A 249 3.34 5.22 19.67
C GLU A 249 2.68 6.55 20.06
N ASP A 250 3.47 7.63 20.16
CA ASP A 250 2.95 8.97 20.47
C ASP A 250 1.90 9.46 19.46
N ARG A 251 2.00 9.02 18.22
CA ARG A 251 1.15 9.47 17.12
C ARG A 251 -0.15 8.69 17.05
N GLU A 252 -0.09 7.37 17.24
CA GLU A 252 -1.28 6.51 17.29
C GLU A 252 -2.21 6.91 18.43
N ASP A 253 -1.63 7.26 19.59
CA ASP A 253 -2.38 7.75 20.74
C ASP A 253 -3.08 9.10 20.48
N ILE A 254 -2.44 9.99 19.72
CA ILE A 254 -3.03 11.29 19.31
C ILE A 254 -4.15 11.06 18.29
N ASP A 255 -3.95 10.15 17.33
CA ASP A 255 -4.91 9.84 16.28
C ASP A 255 -6.16 9.16 16.86
N ALA A 256 -5.99 8.26 17.83
CA ALA A 256 -7.08 7.56 18.52
C ALA A 256 -7.98 8.49 19.33
N ARG A 257 -7.48 9.66 19.74
CA ARG A 257 -8.24 10.68 20.47
C ARG A 257 -8.62 11.90 19.64
N SER A 258 -8.51 11.82 18.32
CA SER A 258 -8.82 12.94 17.42
C SER A 258 -10.05 12.67 16.53
N ILE A 259 -10.68 13.74 16.03
CA ILE A 259 -11.65 13.70 14.93
C ILE A 259 -11.22 14.55 13.75
N PHE A 260 -11.67 14.16 12.56
CA PHE A 260 -11.67 15.00 11.38
C PHE A 260 -13.02 15.69 11.23
N VAL A 261 -12.99 16.98 10.92
CA VAL A 261 -14.16 17.81 10.69
C VAL A 261 -14.08 18.40 9.29
N GLY A 262 -14.95 17.94 8.40
CA GLY A 262 -15.07 18.45 7.04
C GLY A 262 -16.21 19.42 6.83
N ASN A 263 -16.20 20.09 5.67
CA ASN A 263 -17.15 21.14 5.30
C ASN A 263 -17.16 22.33 6.28
N VAL A 264 -16.00 22.60 6.90
CA VAL A 264 -15.76 23.75 7.76
C VAL A 264 -15.81 25.01 6.90
N ASP A 265 -16.45 26.06 7.41
CA ASP A 265 -16.50 27.35 6.72
C ASP A 265 -15.10 27.96 6.56
N TYR A 266 -14.82 28.55 5.40
CA TYR A 266 -13.50 29.11 5.10
C TYR A 266 -13.14 30.31 6.00
N GLY A 267 -14.11 30.94 6.67
CA GLY A 267 -13.87 32.00 7.64
C GLY A 267 -13.87 31.54 9.10
N ALA A 268 -13.94 30.23 9.37
CA ALA A 268 -13.98 29.69 10.73
C ALA A 268 -12.63 29.84 11.45
N SER A 269 -12.67 30.16 12.75
CA SER A 269 -11.48 30.16 13.61
C SER A 269 -11.35 28.86 14.43
N PRO A 270 -10.13 28.47 14.85
CA PRO A 270 -9.95 27.30 15.73
C PRO A 270 -10.75 27.40 17.03
N GLU A 271 -10.89 28.59 17.60
CA GLU A 271 -11.65 28.85 18.83
C GLU A 271 -13.15 28.62 18.63
N GLU A 272 -13.70 28.99 17.47
CA GLU A 272 -15.11 28.74 17.14
C GLU A 272 -15.39 27.23 17.00
N ILE A 273 -14.47 26.50 16.36
CA ILE A 273 -14.57 25.04 16.23
C ILE A 273 -14.40 24.37 17.60
N GLN A 274 -13.47 24.86 18.42
CA GLN A 274 -13.31 24.38 19.78
C GLN A 274 -14.59 24.56 20.58
N ALA A 275 -15.21 25.75 20.55
CA ALA A 275 -16.46 26.04 21.25
C ALA A 275 -17.61 25.11 20.79
N HIS A 276 -17.68 24.79 19.50
CA HIS A 276 -18.69 23.87 18.94
C HIS A 276 -18.57 22.46 19.52
N PHE A 277 -17.35 21.93 19.65
CA PHE A 277 -17.10 20.58 20.15
C PHE A 277 -16.83 20.50 21.66
N GLN A 278 -16.74 21.63 22.36
CA GLN A 278 -16.40 21.68 23.79
C GLN A 278 -17.44 20.96 24.67
N SER A 279 -18.70 20.88 24.22
CA SER A 279 -19.75 20.13 24.90
C SER A 279 -19.49 18.61 24.94
N CYS A 280 -18.64 18.09 24.05
CA CYS A 280 -18.25 16.69 23.99
C CYS A 280 -17.14 16.32 24.98
N GLY A 281 -16.44 17.30 25.55
CA GLY A 281 -15.37 17.10 26.53
C GLY A 281 -14.14 18.00 26.32
N SER A 282 -13.08 17.76 27.10
CA SER A 282 -11.84 18.54 27.04
C SER A 282 -11.10 18.34 25.72
N ILE A 283 -10.78 19.45 25.06
CA ILE A 283 -10.03 19.51 23.80
C ILE A 283 -8.61 19.98 24.08
N ASN A 284 -7.62 19.22 23.61
CA ASN A 284 -6.21 19.59 23.69
C ASN A 284 -5.84 20.58 22.59
N ARG A 285 -6.33 20.36 21.37
CA ARG A 285 -5.91 21.14 20.20
C ARG A 285 -6.95 21.13 19.09
N VAL A 286 -7.10 22.28 18.43
CA VAL A 286 -7.82 22.39 17.15
C VAL A 286 -6.86 22.88 16.07
N THR A 287 -6.85 22.23 14.90
CA THR A 287 -6.01 22.60 13.77
C THR A 287 -6.84 22.69 12.49
N ILE A 288 -6.98 23.89 11.91
CA ILE A 288 -7.62 24.07 10.60
C ILE A 288 -6.57 23.85 9.51
N LEU A 289 -6.88 23.01 8.52
CA LEU A 289 -5.95 22.74 7.42
C LEU A 289 -5.99 23.88 6.41
N LEU A 290 -4.81 24.41 6.13
CA LEU A 290 -4.58 25.41 5.10
C LEU A 290 -3.95 24.74 3.87
N ASP A 291 -4.22 25.32 2.71
CA ASP A 291 -3.52 25.00 1.49
C ASP A 291 -2.07 25.48 1.56
N LYS A 292 -1.11 24.60 1.29
CA LYS A 292 0.33 24.86 1.48
C LYS A 292 0.90 25.89 0.50
N PHE A 293 0.22 26.13 -0.62
CA PHE A 293 0.68 27.05 -1.66
C PHE A 293 -0.02 28.40 -1.58
N THR A 294 -1.31 28.41 -1.22
CA THR A 294 -2.13 29.63 -1.18
C THR A 294 -2.35 30.17 0.24
N GLY A 295 -2.12 29.35 1.28
CA GLY A 295 -2.39 29.70 2.67
C GLY A 295 -3.88 29.75 3.04
N HIS A 296 -4.79 29.52 2.08
CA HIS A 296 -6.23 29.59 2.30
C HIS A 296 -6.77 28.32 2.99
N PRO A 297 -7.77 28.43 3.87
CA PRO A 297 -8.39 27.26 4.50
C PRO A 297 -8.96 26.29 3.46
N LYS A 298 -8.76 24.99 3.66
CA LYS A 298 -9.29 23.93 2.77
C LYS A 298 -10.71 23.49 3.10
N GLY A 299 -11.30 24.04 4.15
CA GLY A 299 -12.61 23.63 4.67
C GLY A 299 -12.56 22.35 5.51
N TYR A 300 -11.40 22.08 6.11
CA TYR A 300 -11.17 20.92 6.98
C TYR A 300 -10.50 21.36 8.29
N ALA A 301 -10.80 20.65 9.37
CA ALA A 301 -10.16 20.83 10.67
C ALA A 301 -9.95 19.50 11.39
N TYR A 302 -9.01 19.50 12.33
CA TYR A 302 -8.74 18.42 13.25
C TYR A 302 -8.98 18.88 14.67
N VAL A 303 -9.64 18.04 15.47
CA VAL A 303 -9.89 18.30 16.87
C VAL A 303 -9.34 17.14 17.67
N GLU A 304 -8.32 17.41 18.48
CA GLU A 304 -7.66 16.46 19.38
C GLU A 304 -8.28 16.61 20.77
N PHE A 305 -8.88 15.52 21.28
CA PHE A 305 -9.44 15.47 22.62
C PHE A 305 -8.41 15.01 23.64
N ALA A 306 -8.70 15.28 24.92
CA ALA A 306 -7.88 14.82 26.03
C ALA A 306 -7.92 13.29 26.18
N GLU A 307 -9.04 12.66 25.84
CA GLU A 307 -9.24 11.21 25.95
C GLU A 307 -9.88 10.61 24.69
N PRO A 308 -9.52 9.37 24.30
CA PRO A 308 -10.12 8.65 23.17
C PRO A 308 -11.64 8.46 23.30
N SER A 309 -12.14 8.30 24.53
CA SER A 309 -13.56 8.10 24.84
C SER A 309 -14.46 9.25 24.34
N LEU A 310 -13.90 10.46 24.20
CA LEU A 310 -14.62 11.67 23.80
C LEU A 310 -14.87 11.74 22.30
N VAL A 311 -14.12 10.99 21.49
CA VAL A 311 -14.29 10.90 20.04
C VAL A 311 -15.71 10.43 19.69
N ALA A 312 -16.20 9.39 20.35
CA ALA A 312 -17.54 8.86 20.10
C ALA A 312 -18.65 9.90 20.37
N GLN A 313 -18.48 10.74 21.39
CA GLN A 313 -19.42 11.81 21.71
C GLN A 313 -19.38 12.91 20.64
N ALA A 314 -18.20 13.25 20.15
CA ALA A 314 -18.04 14.25 19.11
C ALA A 314 -18.60 13.81 17.74
N LEU A 315 -18.61 12.50 17.45
CA LEU A 315 -19.24 11.95 16.25
C LEU A 315 -20.78 12.09 16.25
N VAL A 316 -21.41 12.24 17.42
CA VAL A 316 -22.85 12.54 17.51
C VAL A 316 -23.17 13.92 16.90
N LEU A 317 -22.20 14.83 16.88
CA LEU A 317 -22.33 16.15 16.23
C LEU A 317 -22.05 16.11 14.72
N ASN A 318 -21.91 14.93 14.10
CA ASN A 318 -21.90 14.82 12.66
C ASN A 318 -23.20 15.39 12.07
N GLU A 319 -23.08 16.17 10.99
CA GLU A 319 -24.16 16.94 10.35
C GLU A 319 -24.74 18.10 11.16
N SER A 320 -24.17 18.44 12.32
CA SER A 320 -24.56 19.64 13.06
C SER A 320 -24.27 20.92 12.26
N VAL A 321 -25.15 21.90 12.40
CA VAL A 321 -25.05 23.18 11.70
C VAL A 321 -24.02 24.09 12.40
N PHE A 322 -23.02 24.51 11.65
CA PHE A 322 -22.01 25.48 12.05
C PHE A 322 -21.88 26.56 10.97
N ARG A 323 -22.08 27.83 11.35
CA ARG A 323 -22.08 28.98 10.40
C ARG A 323 -22.96 28.75 9.15
N GLY A 324 -24.10 28.07 9.32
CA GLY A 324 -25.03 27.77 8.23
C GLY A 324 -24.63 26.60 7.32
N ARG A 325 -23.57 25.85 7.67
CA ARG A 325 -23.10 24.65 6.95
C ARG A 325 -23.16 23.44 7.86
N ASN A 326 -23.49 22.27 7.30
CA ASN A 326 -23.47 21.02 8.06
C ASN A 326 -22.03 20.49 8.12
N LEU A 327 -21.48 20.36 9.32
CA LEU A 327 -20.16 19.78 9.51
C LEU A 327 -20.18 18.28 9.23
N LYS A 328 -19.07 17.76 8.69
CA LYS A 328 -18.87 16.32 8.50
C LYS A 328 -17.86 15.82 9.51
N ALA A 329 -18.32 15.41 10.69
CA ALA A 329 -17.46 14.86 11.73
C ALA A 329 -17.23 13.37 11.48
N ARG A 330 -15.97 12.95 11.44
CA ARG A 330 -15.54 11.58 11.19
C ARG A 330 -14.40 11.24 12.13
N ASN A 331 -14.25 9.96 12.45
CA ASN A 331 -13.16 9.54 13.32
C ASN A 331 -11.83 9.89 12.63
N TYR A 332 -10.90 10.51 13.36
CA TYR A 332 -9.57 10.82 12.79
C TYR A 332 -8.82 9.53 12.50
N HIS A 333 -9.03 8.47 13.29
CA HIS A 333 -8.55 7.14 12.94
C HIS A 333 -9.02 6.70 11.53
N PHE A 334 -10.13 7.26 11.01
CA PHE A 334 -10.65 7.02 9.66
C PHE A 334 -10.13 7.99 8.58
N LEU A 335 -9.48 9.11 8.95
CA LEU A 335 -9.01 10.16 8.01
C LEU A 335 -7.52 10.49 8.08
N SER A 336 -6.84 10.21 9.20
CA SER A 336 -5.39 9.90 9.21
C SER A 336 -5.10 8.82 8.17
N PHE A 337 -5.99 7.83 8.13
CA PHE A 337 -6.05 6.74 7.16
C PHE A 337 -6.12 7.19 5.68
N LEU A 338 -6.58 8.41 5.40
CA LEU A 338 -6.73 8.93 4.02
C LEU A 338 -5.70 10.01 3.65
N LEU A 339 -5.06 10.66 4.64
CA LEU A 339 -4.24 11.86 4.40
C LEU A 339 -2.83 11.81 5.01
N TYR A 340 -2.51 10.82 5.85
CA TYR A 340 -1.17 10.62 6.38
C TYR A 340 -0.73 9.15 6.23
N ARG A 341 0.32 8.95 5.41
CA ARG A 341 1.15 7.75 5.26
C ARG A 341 0.61 6.73 4.25
N GLU A 342 1.22 6.52 3.08
CA GLU A 342 2.65 6.24 2.86
C GLU A 342 3.22 5.44 4.04
N SER A 343 2.75 4.21 4.20
CA SER A 343 3.32 3.10 5.00
C SER A 343 2.37 2.50 6.05
N ILE A 344 1.73 1.37 5.69
CA ILE A 344 1.65 0.09 6.46
C ILE A 344 0.54 -0.08 7.55
N MET A 345 -0.12 -1.27 7.66
CA MET A 345 -0.96 -1.72 8.82
C MET A 345 -2.45 -2.04 8.54
N PHE A 346 -2.88 -3.22 8.05
CA PHE A 346 -4.30 -3.65 8.19
C PHE A 346 -4.36 -4.93 9.03
N SER A 347 -4.95 -4.83 10.23
CA SER A 347 -5.37 -5.96 11.05
C SER A 347 -6.88 -5.89 11.17
N GLY A 348 -7.58 -6.90 10.65
CA GLY A 348 -9.02 -7.06 10.78
C GLY A 348 -9.37 -8.54 10.74
N THR A 349 -10.11 -9.02 11.73
CA THR A 349 -10.66 -10.39 11.75
C THR A 349 -12.02 -10.34 11.07
N ILE A 350 -12.16 -11.06 9.96
CA ILE A 350 -13.45 -11.29 9.30
C ILE A 350 -14.10 -12.47 10.03
N ASN A 351 -15.24 -12.22 10.70
CA ASN A 351 -16.12 -13.29 11.19
C ASN A 351 -17.13 -13.67 10.12
#